data_AF-A0A9P1M4Z1-F1
#
_entry.id   AF-A0A9P1M4Z1-F1
#
_cell.length_a   1.000
_cell.length_b   1.000
_cell.length_c   1.000
_cell.angle_alpha   90.00
_cell.angle_beta   90.00
_cell.angle_gamma   90.00
#
_symmetry.space_group_name_H-M   'P 1'
#
loop_
_entity.id
_entity.type
_entity.pdbx_description
1 polymer ?
#
loop_
_entity_poly.entity_id
_entity_poly.type
_entity_poly.pdbx_seq_one_letter_code
_entity_poly.pdbx_strand_id
1 'polypeptide(L)'
;MTSVAAACAKLGEHGKVAMDCIGAAAVQHGLRVARITQERHRNLLAPLKASLAFCPELLRLDSDRKNPVHITRLHMRPIDISSKTTEMEEMFAPADNSRISLLATAVKAKLETAGATRVVGTGTSSSLRMVKAQLRANDFLREEEETSLLWGLCSICEVEGKNLTSLAIDFLKGPMI
;
A
#
# COMPACT_ATOMS: atom_id res chain seq x y z
N MET A 1 -5.36 6.86 -16.12
CA MET A 1 -5.31 6.65 -14.66
C MET A 1 -6.72 6.36 -14.15
N THR A 2 -6.87 5.37 -13.27
CA THR A 2 -8.18 5.00 -12.69
C THR A 2 -8.74 6.12 -11.81
N SER A 3 -10.00 6.50 -12.01
CA SER A 3 -10.68 7.49 -11.16
C SER A 3 -11.30 6.85 -9.92
N VAL A 4 -11.61 7.66 -8.89
CA VAL A 4 -12.33 7.21 -7.68
C VAL A 4 -13.68 6.58 -8.03
N ALA A 5 -14.44 7.18 -8.96
CA ALA A 5 -15.74 6.66 -9.37
C ALA A 5 -15.62 5.29 -10.05
N ALA A 6 -14.66 5.12 -10.95
CA ALA A 6 -14.38 3.84 -11.60
C ALA A 6 -13.91 2.77 -10.59
N ALA A 7 -13.11 3.17 -9.59
CA ALA A 7 -12.68 2.26 -8.53
C ALA A 7 -13.84 1.81 -7.64
N CYS A 8 -14.72 2.73 -7.23
CA CYS A 8 -15.93 2.41 -6.45
C CYS A 8 -16.87 1.48 -7.22
N ALA A 9 -17.11 1.74 -8.52
CA ALA A 9 -17.97 0.91 -9.35
C ALA A 9 -17.46 -0.54 -9.43
N LYS A 10 -16.16 -0.72 -9.74
CA LYS A 10 -15.54 -2.05 -9.80
C LYS A 10 -15.56 -2.78 -8.45
N LEU A 11 -15.36 -2.06 -7.34
CA LEU A 11 -15.46 -2.64 -6.01
C LEU A 11 -16.89 -3.09 -5.68
N GLY A 12 -17.90 -2.31 -6.05
CA GLY A 12 -19.31 -2.68 -5.87
C GLY A 12 -19.70 -3.91 -6.68
N GLU A 13 -19.16 -4.07 -7.88
CA GLU A 13 -19.48 -5.18 -8.78
C GLU A 13 -18.70 -6.47 -8.45
N HIS A 14 -17.42 -6.36 -8.10
CA HIS A 14 -16.51 -7.51 -8.01
C HIS A 14 -15.87 -7.72 -6.63
N GLY A 15 -16.10 -6.82 -5.66
CA GLY A 15 -15.42 -6.84 -4.36
C GLY A 15 -13.91 -6.56 -4.43
N LYS A 16 -13.37 -6.24 -5.62
CA LYS A 16 -11.95 -5.97 -5.85
C LYS A 16 -11.73 -5.00 -7.00
N VAL A 17 -10.63 -4.25 -6.96
CA VAL A 17 -10.17 -3.41 -8.08
C VAL A 17 -8.66 -3.44 -8.19
N ALA A 18 -8.14 -3.33 -9.41
CA ALA A 18 -6.71 -3.18 -9.68
C ALA A 18 -6.45 -1.86 -10.41
N MET A 19 -5.35 -1.19 -10.05
CA MET A 19 -4.90 0.06 -10.67
C MET A 19 -3.47 -0.05 -11.15
N ASP A 20 -3.25 0.11 -12.46
CA ASP A 20 -1.92 0.06 -13.05
C ASP A 20 -1.26 1.44 -13.02
N CYS A 21 -0.09 1.50 -12.38
CA CYS A 21 0.66 2.73 -12.15
C CYS A 21 2.03 2.63 -12.82
N ILE A 22 2.33 3.59 -13.70
CA ILE A 22 3.65 3.73 -14.33
C ILE A 22 4.35 4.94 -13.72
N GLY A 23 5.43 4.70 -12.98
CA GLY A 23 6.22 5.75 -12.35
C GLY A 23 5.63 6.33 -11.05
N ALA A 24 6.41 7.20 -10.41
CA ALA A 24 6.15 7.68 -9.04
C ALA A 24 4.86 8.52 -8.93
N ALA A 25 4.58 9.37 -9.92
CA ALA A 25 3.39 10.21 -9.94
C ALA A 25 2.10 9.38 -10.03
N ALA A 26 2.09 8.35 -10.89
CA ALA A 26 0.96 7.45 -11.03
C ALA A 26 0.74 6.63 -9.76
N VAL A 27 1.80 6.16 -9.10
CA VAL A 27 1.70 5.45 -7.81
C VAL A 27 1.11 6.36 -6.74
N GLN A 28 1.60 7.60 -6.59
CA GLN A 28 1.03 8.53 -5.61
C GLN A 28 -0.46 8.81 -5.89
N HIS A 29 -0.82 8.97 -7.17
CA HIS A 29 -2.22 9.12 -7.57
C HIS A 29 -3.05 7.88 -7.20
N GLY A 30 -2.55 6.68 -7.49
CA GLY A 30 -3.19 5.42 -7.14
C GLY A 30 -3.43 5.27 -5.64
N LEU A 31 -2.45 5.62 -4.80
CA LEU A 31 -2.61 5.62 -3.34
C LEU A 31 -3.64 6.64 -2.86
N ARG A 32 -3.72 7.83 -3.49
CA ARG A 32 -4.76 8.82 -3.17
C ARG A 32 -6.16 8.31 -3.55
N VAL A 33 -6.28 7.68 -4.72
CA VAL A 33 -7.54 7.03 -5.15
C VAL A 33 -7.91 5.93 -4.16
N ALA A 34 -6.92 5.12 -3.73
CA ALA A 34 -7.14 4.07 -2.75
C ALA A 34 -7.70 4.63 -1.43
N ARG A 35 -7.06 5.68 -0.88
CA ARG A 35 -7.53 6.37 0.34
C ARG A 35 -8.97 6.88 0.21
N ILE A 36 -9.26 7.65 -0.83
CA ILE A 36 -10.61 8.24 -1.00
C ILE A 36 -11.65 7.13 -1.16
N THR A 37 -11.30 6.06 -1.86
CA THR A 37 -12.18 4.90 -2.05
C THR A 37 -12.40 4.16 -0.73
N GLN A 38 -11.35 3.97 0.09
CA GLN A 38 -11.42 3.44 1.44
C GLN A 38 -12.37 4.26 2.33
N GLU A 39 -12.25 5.58 2.34
CA GLU A 39 -13.12 6.48 3.11
C GLU A 39 -14.58 6.36 2.70
N ARG A 40 -14.87 6.27 1.39
CA ARG A 40 -16.23 6.10 0.87
C ARG A 40 -16.89 4.78 1.28
N HIS A 41 -16.11 3.72 1.46
CA HIS A 41 -16.61 2.39 1.85
C HIS A 41 -16.51 2.12 3.35
N ARG A 42 -15.99 3.07 4.15
CA ARG A 42 -15.77 2.88 5.59
C ARG A 42 -17.02 2.42 6.32
N ASN A 43 -18.16 3.08 6.10
CA ASN A 43 -19.40 2.76 6.81
C ASN A 43 -19.98 1.40 6.40
N LEU A 44 -19.75 0.99 5.14
CA LEU A 44 -20.17 -0.31 4.64
C LEU A 44 -19.35 -1.46 5.27
N LEU A 45 -18.04 -1.24 5.46
CA LEU A 45 -17.12 -2.27 5.95
C LEU A 45 -16.95 -2.28 7.48
N ALA A 46 -17.29 -1.19 8.17
CA ALA A 46 -17.15 -1.07 9.61
C ALA A 46 -17.87 -2.19 10.41
N PRO A 47 -19.11 -2.61 10.08
CA PRO A 47 -19.77 -3.72 10.78
C PRO A 47 -19.03 -5.06 10.68
N LEU A 48 -18.24 -5.24 9.61
CA LEU A 48 -17.44 -6.44 9.36
C LEU A 48 -16.04 -6.36 9.98
N LYS A 49 -15.73 -5.29 10.73
CA LYS A 49 -14.38 -4.97 11.21
C LYS A 49 -13.34 -4.95 10.09
N ALA A 50 -13.77 -4.58 8.87
CA ALA A 50 -12.95 -4.60 7.68
C ALA A 50 -12.65 -3.18 7.17
N SER A 51 -11.61 -3.06 6.34
CA SER A 51 -11.31 -1.85 5.57
C SER A 51 -10.75 -2.20 4.20
N LEU A 52 -10.91 -1.30 3.23
CA LEU A 52 -10.23 -1.44 1.94
C LEU A 52 -8.74 -1.17 2.11
N ALA A 53 -7.92 -2.14 1.75
CA ALA A 53 -6.47 -2.02 1.71
C ALA A 53 -5.94 -2.36 0.31
N PHE A 54 -4.67 -2.06 0.06
CA PHE A 54 -4.01 -2.41 -1.19
C PHE A 54 -2.82 -3.37 -0.98
N CYS A 55 -2.62 -4.27 -1.93
CA CYS A 55 -1.42 -5.10 -2.08
C CYS A 55 -0.78 -4.80 -3.45
N PRO A 56 0.48 -4.35 -3.51
CA PRO A 56 1.14 -4.07 -4.76
C PRO A 56 1.65 -5.34 -5.44
N GLU A 57 1.73 -5.30 -6.76
CA GLU A 57 2.38 -6.29 -7.61
C GLU A 57 3.25 -5.57 -8.65
N LEU A 58 4.44 -6.09 -8.92
CA LEU A 58 5.30 -5.58 -9.97
C LEU A 58 5.11 -6.40 -11.25
N LEU A 59 4.52 -5.79 -12.26
CA LEU A 59 4.38 -6.38 -13.58
C LEU A 59 5.50 -5.88 -14.48
N ARG A 60 6.06 -6.78 -15.27
CA ARG A 60 6.99 -6.46 -16.35
C ARG A 60 6.20 -6.46 -17.65
N LEU A 61 6.14 -5.32 -18.32
CA LEU A 61 5.80 -5.30 -19.73
C LEU A 61 7.08 -5.63 -20.50
N ASP A 62 7.04 -6.70 -21.29
CA ASP A 62 8.03 -6.94 -22.35
C ASP A 62 7.84 -5.91 -23.47
N SER A 63 8.06 -4.64 -23.15
CA SER A 63 8.32 -3.60 -24.13
C SER A 63 9.81 -3.68 -24.44
N ASP A 64 10.14 -4.16 -25.63
CA ASP A 64 11.46 -4.17 -26.27
C ASP A 64 12.65 -4.33 -25.31
N ARG A 65 13.21 -5.56 -25.20
CA ARG A 65 14.14 -6.10 -24.16
C ARG A 65 15.21 -5.15 -23.59
N LYS A 66 15.52 -4.05 -24.25
CA LYS A 66 16.44 -2.99 -23.83
C LYS A 66 15.87 -2.07 -22.75
N ASN A 67 14.55 -1.84 -22.67
CA ASN A 67 13.92 -0.93 -21.70
C ASN A 67 12.60 -1.49 -21.17
N PRO A 68 12.63 -2.50 -20.27
CA PRO A 68 11.40 -3.04 -19.68
C PRO A 68 10.65 -1.95 -18.91
N VAL A 69 9.40 -1.70 -19.28
CA VAL A 69 8.51 -0.83 -18.52
C VAL A 69 7.97 -1.59 -17.32
N HIS A 70 8.28 -1.09 -16.13
CA HIS A 70 7.75 -1.62 -14.88
C HIS A 70 6.40 -0.97 -14.56
N ILE A 71 5.36 -1.79 -14.46
CA ILE A 71 4.06 -1.37 -13.94
C ILE A 71 3.95 -1.81 -12.48
N THR A 72 3.62 -0.87 -11.60
CA THR A 72 3.16 -1.19 -10.25
C THR A 72 1.65 -1.29 -10.26
N ARG A 73 1.12 -2.51 -10.18
CA ARG A 73 -0.32 -2.76 -10.04
C ARG A 73 -0.69 -2.72 -8.56
N LEU A 74 -1.64 -1.86 -8.19
CA LEU A 74 -2.18 -1.79 -6.84
C LEU A 74 -3.50 -2.56 -6.81
N HIS A 75 -3.52 -3.72 -6.18
CA HIS A 75 -4.72 -4.52 -5.96
C HIS A 75 -5.41 -4.07 -4.69
N MET A 76 -6.64 -3.59 -4.78
CA MET A 76 -7.43 -3.22 -3.62
C MET A 76 -8.54 -4.23 -3.34
N ARG A 77 -8.68 -4.60 -2.06
CA ARG A 77 -9.73 -5.49 -1.54
C ARG A 77 -10.06 -5.13 -0.09
N PRO A 78 -11.27 -5.48 0.40
CA PRO A 78 -11.53 -5.51 1.84
C PRO A 78 -10.59 -6.50 2.53
N ILE A 79 -10.07 -6.11 3.69
CA ILE A 79 -9.34 -6.99 4.60
C ILE A 79 -9.85 -6.78 6.03
N ASP A 80 -9.79 -7.81 6.87
CA ASP A 80 -10.04 -7.68 8.29
C ASP A 80 -8.94 -6.81 8.92
N ILE A 81 -9.37 -5.87 9.77
CA ILE A 81 -8.52 -4.96 10.51
C ILE A 81 -8.76 -5.08 12.03
N SER A 82 -9.42 -6.15 12.47
CA SER A 82 -9.74 -6.41 13.89
C SER A 82 -8.51 -6.48 14.78
N SER A 83 -7.38 -6.94 14.24
CA SER A 83 -6.08 -7.03 14.93
C SER A 83 -5.26 -5.74 14.86
N LYS A 84 -5.73 -4.70 14.16
CA LYS A 84 -5.00 -3.44 14.02
C LYS A 84 -5.04 -2.66 15.33
N THR A 85 -3.87 -2.43 15.92
CA THR A 85 -3.71 -1.56 17.09
C THR A 85 -3.79 -0.09 16.70
N THR A 86 -4.25 0.76 17.63
CA THR A 86 -4.32 2.22 17.45
C THR A 86 -2.96 2.90 17.60
N GLU A 87 -2.08 2.33 18.42
CA GLU A 87 -0.70 2.78 18.57
C GLU A 87 0.20 1.95 17.66
N MET A 88 0.74 2.58 16.63
CA MET A 88 1.69 1.98 15.70
C MET A 88 2.96 2.82 15.72
N GLU A 89 4.10 2.16 15.83
CA GLU A 89 5.39 2.81 15.66
C GLU A 89 5.52 3.33 14.23
N GLU A 90 5.96 4.58 14.11
CA GLU A 90 6.14 5.27 12.84
C GLU A 90 7.57 5.11 12.32
N MET A 91 7.69 4.66 11.08
CA MET A 91 8.92 4.66 10.31
C MET A 91 8.80 5.65 9.14
N PHE A 92 9.93 6.13 8.65
CA PHE A 92 9.96 7.06 7.53
C PHE A 92 10.42 6.37 6.25
N ALA A 93 9.80 6.75 5.14
CA ALA A 93 10.25 6.35 3.81
C ALA A 93 11.71 6.78 3.60
N PRO A 94 12.57 5.90 3.06
CA PRO A 94 13.99 6.21 2.89
C PRO A 94 14.18 7.38 1.94
N ALA A 95 15.26 8.14 2.10
CA ALA A 95 15.60 9.30 1.25
C ALA A 95 15.98 8.90 -0.20
N ASP A 96 16.42 7.67 -0.42
CA ASP A 96 16.89 7.14 -1.69
C ASP A 96 16.55 5.65 -1.86
N ASN A 97 16.81 5.09 -3.06
CA ASN A 97 16.44 3.72 -3.39
C ASN A 97 17.34 2.65 -2.76
N SER A 98 18.58 2.98 -2.37
CA SER A 98 19.53 1.99 -1.83
C SER A 98 19.08 1.45 -0.47
N ARG A 99 18.26 2.23 0.25
CA ARG A 99 17.74 1.89 1.59
C ARG A 99 16.35 1.23 1.56
N ILE A 100 15.80 0.92 0.39
CA ILE A 100 14.49 0.25 0.28
C ILE A 100 14.50 -1.11 0.97
N SER A 101 15.58 -1.90 0.80
CA SER A 101 15.70 -3.21 1.43
C SER A 101 15.73 -3.10 2.96
N LEU A 102 16.41 -2.08 3.51
CA LEU A 102 16.43 -1.82 4.96
C LEU A 102 15.03 -1.51 5.49
N LEU A 103 14.26 -0.66 4.80
CA LEU A 103 12.88 -0.39 5.18
C LEU A 103 12.02 -1.66 5.09
N ALA A 104 12.18 -2.47 4.04
CA ALA A 104 11.43 -3.72 3.88
C ALA A 104 11.68 -4.69 5.04
N THR A 105 12.95 -4.88 5.44
CA THR A 105 13.33 -5.70 6.59
C THR A 105 12.75 -5.14 7.89
N ALA A 106 12.81 -3.82 8.10
CA ALA A 106 12.24 -3.18 9.29
C ALA A 106 10.71 -3.34 9.36
N VAL A 107 10.01 -3.14 8.25
CA VAL A 107 8.55 -3.38 8.14
C VAL A 107 8.22 -4.81 8.50
N LYS A 108 8.92 -5.80 7.92
CA LYS A 108 8.72 -7.21 8.23
C LYS A 108 8.91 -7.49 9.72
N ALA A 109 10.03 -7.06 10.31
CA ALA A 109 10.34 -7.30 11.73
C ALA A 109 9.31 -6.66 12.67
N LYS A 110 8.81 -5.46 12.34
CA LYS A 110 7.74 -4.82 13.12
C LYS A 110 6.42 -5.56 13.01
N LEU A 111 6.13 -6.15 11.86
CA LEU A 111 4.91 -6.93 11.67
C LEU A 111 4.93 -8.27 12.40
N GLU A 112 6.10 -8.89 12.54
CA GLU A 112 6.27 -10.11 13.36
C GLU A 112 6.09 -9.83 14.85
N THR A 113 6.54 -8.66 15.33
CA THR A 113 6.53 -8.31 16.76
C THR A 113 5.27 -7.58 17.21
N ALA A 114 4.70 -6.71 16.37
CA ALA A 114 3.57 -5.85 16.72
C ALA A 114 2.32 -6.05 15.84
N GLY A 115 2.39 -6.88 14.78
CA GLY A 115 1.27 -7.17 13.88
C GLY A 115 0.91 -6.06 12.89
N ALA A 116 1.30 -4.81 13.16
CA ALA A 116 1.10 -3.65 12.29
C ALA A 116 2.26 -2.65 12.41
N THR A 117 2.46 -1.82 11.39
CA THR A 117 3.42 -0.70 11.46
C THR A 117 3.03 0.42 10.51
N ARG A 118 3.36 1.67 10.84
CA ARG A 118 3.09 2.83 9.99
C ARG A 118 4.37 3.27 9.30
N VAL A 119 4.29 3.50 7.99
CA VAL A 119 5.33 4.21 7.24
C VAL A 119 4.82 5.53 6.72
N VAL A 120 5.57 6.59 6.93
CA VAL A 120 5.23 7.96 6.52
C VAL A 120 6.17 8.42 5.41
N GLY A 121 5.62 9.09 4.39
CA GLY A 121 6.40 9.61 3.28
C GLY A 121 5.84 10.89 2.68
N THR A 122 6.73 11.76 2.20
CA THR A 122 6.38 13.05 1.59
C THR A 122 6.71 13.07 0.10
N GLY A 123 5.71 13.32 -0.75
CA GLY A 123 5.89 13.46 -2.20
C GLY A 123 5.93 12.15 -2.99
N THR A 124 5.91 12.27 -4.32
CA THR A 124 5.77 11.14 -5.27
C THR A 124 6.86 10.07 -5.09
N SER A 125 8.12 10.48 -5.05
CA SER A 125 9.27 9.57 -4.92
C SER A 125 9.23 8.78 -3.62
N SER A 126 8.80 9.41 -2.53
CA SER A 126 8.68 8.78 -1.22
C SER A 126 7.58 7.72 -1.22
N SER A 127 6.40 8.04 -1.76
CA SER A 127 5.31 7.07 -1.95
C SER A 127 5.73 5.86 -2.78
N LEU A 128 6.48 6.07 -3.87
CA LEU A 128 7.00 4.95 -4.67
C LEU A 128 7.96 4.07 -3.86
N ARG A 129 8.86 4.66 -3.06
CA ARG A 129 9.79 3.89 -2.22
C ARG A 129 9.08 3.08 -1.15
N MET A 130 8.02 3.62 -0.54
CA MET A 130 7.19 2.88 0.41
C MET A 130 6.55 1.65 -0.24
N VAL A 131 5.97 1.82 -1.43
CA VAL A 131 5.36 0.70 -2.18
C VAL A 131 6.41 -0.32 -2.63
N LYS A 132 7.60 0.13 -3.04
CA LYS A 132 8.73 -0.77 -3.35
C LYS A 132 9.22 -1.54 -2.12
N ALA A 133 9.24 -0.90 -0.94
CA ALA A 133 9.59 -1.58 0.30
C ALA A 133 8.54 -2.65 0.65
N GLN A 134 7.25 -2.37 0.46
CA GLN A 134 6.19 -3.37 0.64
C GLN A 134 6.34 -4.54 -0.36
N LEU A 135 6.61 -4.27 -1.64
CA LEU A 135 6.89 -5.33 -2.63
C LEU A 135 8.05 -6.22 -2.17
N ARG A 136 9.16 -5.61 -1.73
CA ARG A 136 10.33 -6.35 -1.26
C ARG A 136 10.06 -7.14 0.02
N ALA A 137 9.28 -6.58 0.94
CA ALA A 137 8.87 -7.29 2.15
C ALA A 137 7.94 -8.47 1.84
N ASN A 138 7.05 -8.33 0.85
CA ASN A 138 6.23 -9.44 0.36
C ASN A 138 7.06 -10.55 -0.28
N ASP A 139 8.14 -10.20 -0.99
CA ASP A 139 9.08 -11.20 -1.52
C ASP A 139 9.73 -12.00 -0.37
N PHE A 140 10.19 -11.32 0.69
CA PHE A 140 10.74 -11.99 1.87
C PHE A 140 9.72 -12.92 2.55
N LEU A 141 8.47 -12.47 2.70
CA LEU A 141 7.44 -13.29 3.32
C LEU A 141 7.08 -14.51 2.48
N ARG A 142 7.03 -14.39 1.15
CA ARG A 142 6.76 -15.55 0.27
C ARG A 142 7.85 -16.62 0.34
N GLU A 143 9.09 -16.23 0.60
CA GLU A 143 10.20 -17.18 0.78
C GLU A 143 10.09 -17.97 2.10
N GLU A 144 9.34 -17.45 3.09
CA GLU A 144 9.26 -18.00 4.45
C GLU A 144 7.90 -18.61 4.82
N GLU A 145 6.80 -17.97 4.42
CA GLU A 145 5.41 -18.35 4.69
C GLU A 145 4.58 -18.12 3.41
N GLU A 146 4.17 -19.21 2.73
CA GLU A 146 3.51 -19.16 1.41
C GLU A 146 2.24 -18.29 1.33
N THR A 147 1.58 -17.98 2.45
CA THR A 147 0.21 -17.44 2.46
C THR A 147 0.05 -16.02 2.99
N SER A 148 1.08 -15.41 3.58
CA SER A 148 0.94 -14.11 4.27
C SER A 148 1.53 -12.97 3.44
N LEU A 149 0.69 -12.11 2.86
CA LEU A 149 1.13 -10.88 2.18
C LEU A 149 0.90 -9.65 3.07
N LEU A 150 1.70 -8.62 2.86
CA LEU A 150 1.49 -7.31 3.44
C LEU A 150 0.51 -6.51 2.61
N TRP A 151 -0.46 -5.94 3.33
CA TRP A 151 -1.45 -5.02 2.83
C TRP A 151 -1.23 -3.64 3.42
N GLY A 152 -1.50 -2.60 2.64
CA GLY A 152 -1.37 -1.22 3.05
C GLY A 152 -2.73 -0.54 3.17
N LEU A 153 -2.99 0.13 4.28
CA LEU A 153 -4.10 1.07 4.45
C LEU A 153 -3.56 2.49 4.26
N CYS A 154 -4.14 3.24 3.32
CA CYS A 154 -3.70 4.60 3.08
C CYS A 154 -4.33 5.56 4.08
N SER A 155 -3.52 6.44 4.66
CA SER A 155 -3.97 7.52 5.54
C SER A 155 -3.25 8.84 5.23
N ILE A 156 -3.83 9.95 5.67
CA ILE A 156 -3.15 11.25 5.67
C ILE A 156 -2.36 11.36 6.97
N CYS A 157 -1.15 11.91 6.88
CA CYS A 157 -0.37 12.33 8.03
C CYS A 157 -0.08 13.83 7.87
N GLU A 158 -0.31 14.61 8.91
CA GLU A 158 0.17 15.99 8.97
C GLU A 158 1.60 15.96 9.49
N VAL A 159 2.55 16.31 8.63
CA VAL A 159 3.93 16.56 9.05
C VAL A 159 4.03 18.06 9.23
N GLU A 160 4.38 18.51 10.44
CA GLU A 160 4.42 19.93 10.82
C GLU A 160 5.03 20.80 9.71
N GLY A 161 4.26 21.81 9.28
CA GLY A 161 4.70 22.81 8.30
C GLY A 161 4.61 22.42 6.81
N LYS A 162 4.06 21.25 6.44
CA LYS A 162 3.88 20.87 5.02
C LYS A 162 2.46 20.40 4.67
N ASN A 163 1.80 21.16 3.80
CA ASN A 163 0.45 20.88 3.27
C ASN A 163 0.31 19.47 2.66
N LEU A 164 -0.80 18.78 3.02
CA LEU A 164 -1.67 17.81 2.30
C LEU A 164 -1.07 16.77 1.32
N THR A 165 0.24 16.63 1.23
CA THR A 165 0.94 15.75 0.26
C THR A 165 1.64 14.58 0.92
N SER A 166 1.70 14.59 2.24
CA SER A 166 2.22 13.50 3.07
C SER A 166 1.19 12.37 3.10
N LEU A 167 1.64 11.19 2.69
CA LEU A 167 0.86 9.95 2.78
C LEU A 167 1.51 9.07 3.85
N ALA A 168 0.68 8.50 4.70
CA ALA A 168 1.06 7.39 5.54
C ALA A 168 0.43 6.10 4.98
N ILE A 169 1.14 4.99 5.17
CA ILE A 169 0.63 3.66 4.86
C ILE A 169 0.80 2.83 6.12
N ASP A 170 -0.32 2.36 6.66
CA ASP A 170 -0.32 1.39 7.75
C ASP A 170 -0.22 0.01 7.10
N PHE A 171 0.91 -0.65 7.31
CA PHE A 171 1.12 -2.02 6.85
C PHE A 171 0.60 -3.00 7.89
N LEU A 172 -0.04 -4.06 7.40
CA LEU A 172 -0.56 -5.19 8.19
C LEU A 172 -0.51 -6.48 7.37
N LYS A 173 -0.51 -7.63 8.04
CA LYS A 173 -0.62 -8.94 7.38
C LYS A 173 -2.05 -9.17 6.87
N GLY A 174 -2.18 -9.88 5.74
CA GLY A 174 -3.47 -10.32 5.19
C GLY A 174 -3.31 -11.27 3.98
N PRO A 175 -4.41 -11.62 3.30
CA PRO A 175 -5.78 -11.26 3.63
C PRO A 175 -6.31 -12.12 4.79
N MET A 176 -7.10 -11.52 5.67
CA MET A 176 -7.89 -12.26 6.65
C MET A 176 -9.38 -11.98 6.40
N ILE A 177 -9.90 -12.33 5.22
CA ILE A 177 -11.34 -12.53 4.95
C ILE A 177 -11.46 -13.62 3.89
#